data_AF-A0A286G0T2-F1
#
_entry.id   AF-A0A286G0T2-F1
#
_cell.length_a   1.000
_cell.length_b   1.000
_cell.length_c   1.000
_cell.angle_alpha   90.00
_cell.angle_beta   90.00
_cell.angle_gamma   90.00
#
_symmetry.space_group_name_H-M   'P 1'
#
loop_
_entity.id
_entity.type
_entity.pdbx_description
1 polymer ?
#
loop_
_entity_poly.entity_id
_entity_poly.type
_entity_poly.pdbx_seq_one_letter_code
_entity_poly.pdbx_strand_id
1 'polypeptide(L)'
;MYNPGTFEFALVHDDMSVYGPKAHQRVISKLNSGLGPLFYREQTIQLEPLPETMLDDGQASPVPDLILYDNEARLTPIIIEICHSEGLRKDLKKVITLLESDDYGIREGFVYDYVASLWFRYTKGDGGLTQSTSFSEILQLDLNQFL
;
A
#
# COMPACT_ATOMS: atom_id res chain seq x y z
N MET A 1 -0.43 -40.05 39.76
CA MET A 1 0.10 -39.41 38.55
C MET A 1 -0.93 -38.40 38.10
N TYR A 2 -0.61 -37.11 38.23
CA TYR A 2 -1.46 -36.01 37.78
C TYR A 2 -1.00 -35.65 36.37
N ASN A 3 -1.89 -35.71 35.38
CA ASN A 3 -1.60 -35.28 34.01
C ASN A 3 -2.49 -34.06 33.74
N PRO A 4 -1.95 -32.82 33.75
CA PRO A 4 -2.76 -31.65 33.45
C PRO A 4 -3.06 -31.66 31.95
N GLY A 5 -4.35 -31.73 31.62
CA GLY A 5 -4.83 -31.61 30.25
C GLY A 5 -4.38 -30.30 29.63
N THR A 6 -3.85 -30.44 28.42
CA THR A 6 -3.65 -29.45 27.35
C THR A 6 -4.42 -28.13 27.52
N PHE A 7 -3.66 -27.05 27.66
CA PHE A 7 -4.14 -25.67 27.57
C PHE A 7 -4.64 -25.35 26.15
N GLU A 8 -5.79 -24.67 26.15
CA GLU A 8 -6.44 -23.84 25.14
C GLU A 8 -5.64 -23.51 23.87
N PHE A 9 -6.14 -23.99 22.73
CA PHE A 9 -5.86 -23.43 21.40
C PHE A 9 -7.18 -23.18 20.66
N ALA A 10 -8.05 -22.33 21.22
CA ALA A 10 -9.34 -22.03 20.58
C ALA A 10 -9.81 -20.57 20.68
N LEU A 11 -8.96 -19.62 21.10
CA LEU A 11 -9.42 -18.25 21.40
C LEU A 11 -8.58 -17.10 20.81
N VAL A 12 -7.82 -17.31 19.73
CA VAL A 12 -7.02 -16.21 19.10
C VAL A 12 -7.33 -16.03 17.60
N HIS A 13 -8.60 -16.15 17.20
CA HIS A 13 -9.00 -15.86 15.81
C HIS A 13 -10.13 -14.83 15.66
N ASP A 14 -10.92 -14.54 16.70
CA ASP A 14 -12.05 -13.60 16.53
C ASP A 14 -11.70 -12.12 16.79
N ASP A 15 -10.77 -11.82 17.69
CA ASP A 15 -10.49 -10.44 18.09
C ASP A 15 -9.81 -9.61 16.98
N MET A 16 -9.04 -10.23 16.09
CA MET A 16 -8.31 -9.53 15.02
C MET A 16 -9.20 -9.04 13.88
N SER A 17 -10.34 -9.70 13.64
CA SER A 17 -11.25 -9.36 12.53
C SER A 17 -11.91 -7.99 12.72
N VAL A 18 -12.24 -7.63 13.96
CA VAL A 18 -12.90 -6.36 14.32
C VAL A 18 -11.95 -5.17 14.17
N TYR A 19 -10.64 -5.38 14.30
CA TYR A 19 -9.63 -4.33 14.15
C TYR A 19 -9.14 -4.13 12.72
N GLY A 20 -9.47 -5.03 11.79
CA GLY A 20 -9.04 -4.95 10.38
C GLY A 20 -9.19 -3.57 9.76
N PRO A 21 -10.38 -2.93 9.83
CA PRO A 21 -10.58 -1.58 9.28
C PRO A 21 -9.70 -0.51 9.96
N LYS A 22 -9.48 -0.59 11.27
CA LYS A 22 -8.67 0.39 12.01
C LYS A 22 -7.17 0.19 11.78
N ALA A 23 -6.72 -1.05 11.65
CA ALA A 23 -5.33 -1.38 11.35
C ALA A 23 -4.96 -0.89 9.95
N HIS A 24 -5.80 -1.17 8.96
CA HIS A 24 -5.68 -0.67 7.59
C HIS A 24 -5.56 0.86 7.54
N GLN A 25 -6.52 1.56 8.14
CA GLN A 25 -6.54 3.03 8.18
C GLN A 25 -5.37 3.64 8.97
N ARG A 26 -4.84 2.93 9.97
CA ARG A 26 -3.65 3.36 10.70
C ARG A 26 -2.41 3.35 9.79
N VAL A 27 -2.28 2.37 8.91
CA VAL A 27 -1.17 2.30 7.95
C VAL A 27 -1.25 3.44 6.94
N ILE A 28 -2.45 3.72 6.37
CA ILE A 28 -2.67 4.88 5.50
C ILE A 28 -2.24 6.16 6.21
N SER A 29 -2.74 6.37 7.43
CA SER A 29 -2.44 7.56 8.23
C SER A 29 -0.94 7.72 8.48
N LYS A 30 -0.23 6.64 8.83
CA LYS A 30 1.22 6.65 9.05
C LYS A 30 1.99 7.06 7.80
N LEU A 31 1.76 6.38 6.67
CA LEU A 31 2.40 6.69 5.40
C LEU A 31 2.14 8.13 4.98
N ASN A 32 0.89 8.57 5.01
CA ASN A 32 0.52 9.94 4.63
C ASN A 32 1.15 10.98 5.56
N SER A 33 1.19 10.72 6.88
CA SER A 33 1.81 11.62 7.85
C SER A 33 3.34 11.65 7.79
N GLY A 34 3.97 10.59 7.27
CA GLY A 34 5.42 10.51 7.05
C GLY A 34 5.85 11.15 5.74
N LEU A 35 5.10 10.93 4.66
CA LEU A 35 5.37 11.49 3.33
C LEU A 35 4.94 12.96 3.20
N GLY A 36 3.85 13.35 3.86
CA GLY A 36 3.31 14.71 3.79
C GLY A 36 4.33 15.80 4.15
N PRO A 37 5.07 15.72 5.26
CA PRO A 37 6.13 16.68 5.60
C PRO A 37 7.20 16.79 4.51
N LEU A 38 7.62 15.67 3.92
CA LEU A 38 8.62 15.64 2.85
C LEU A 38 8.17 16.45 1.63
N PHE A 39 6.89 16.37 1.28
CA PHE A 39 6.29 17.17 0.21
C PHE A 39 6.01 18.62 0.68
N TYR A 40 5.06 18.84 1.60
CA TYR A 40 4.53 20.17 1.91
C TYR A 40 5.50 21.12 2.63
N ARG A 41 6.45 20.59 3.41
CA ARG A 41 7.32 21.40 4.28
C ARG A 41 8.77 21.38 3.84
N GLU A 42 9.30 20.20 3.62
CA GLU A 42 10.73 20.01 3.33
C GLU A 42 11.04 20.11 1.83
N GLN A 43 10.04 19.88 0.97
CA GLN A 43 10.17 19.90 -0.49
C GLN A 43 11.29 18.96 -0.97
N THR A 44 11.48 17.84 -0.28
CA THR A 44 12.50 16.80 -0.59
C THR A 44 11.98 15.74 -1.55
N ILE A 45 10.66 15.64 -1.71
CA ILE A 45 9.99 14.86 -2.75
C ILE A 45 9.07 15.77 -3.57
N GLN A 46 8.82 15.40 -4.82
CA GLN A 46 7.98 16.18 -5.76
C GLN A 46 6.57 15.63 -5.90
N LEU A 47 6.29 14.46 -5.30
CA LEU A 47 5.00 13.80 -5.42
C LEU A 47 4.18 14.02 -4.14
N GLU A 48 2.96 14.52 -4.32
CA GLU A 48 2.03 14.79 -3.22
C GLU A 48 1.34 13.51 -2.77
N PRO A 49 1.43 13.12 -1.49
CA PRO A 49 0.67 11.99 -0.97
C PRO A 49 -0.80 12.38 -0.77
N LEU A 50 -1.70 11.64 -1.41
CA LEU A 50 -3.15 11.82 -1.31
C LEU A 50 -3.81 10.49 -0.93
N PRO A 51 -4.40 10.37 0.28
CA PRO A 51 -5.04 9.14 0.73
C PRO A 51 -6.40 8.95 0.03
N GLU A 52 -6.75 7.70 -0.26
CA GLU A 52 -8.08 7.28 -0.76
C GLU A 52 -8.63 8.18 -1.89
N THR A 53 -7.77 8.52 -2.84
CA THR A 53 -8.08 9.48 -3.92
C THR A 53 -8.25 8.75 -5.26
N MET A 54 -9.24 9.17 -6.05
CA MET A 54 -9.50 8.65 -7.40
C MET A 54 -8.33 8.97 -8.34
N LEU A 55 -8.02 8.07 -9.26
CA LEU A 55 -6.97 8.30 -10.28
C LEU A 55 -7.38 9.28 -11.37
N ASP A 56 -8.68 9.46 -11.60
CA ASP A 56 -9.28 10.41 -12.54
C ASP A 56 -10.68 10.87 -12.05
N ASP A 57 -11.30 11.81 -12.78
CA ASP A 57 -12.64 12.35 -12.46
C ASP A 57 -13.79 11.44 -12.96
N GLY A 58 -13.49 10.21 -13.41
CA GLY A 58 -14.48 9.28 -13.94
C GLY A 58 -15.33 8.62 -12.84
N GLN A 59 -16.62 8.38 -13.12
CA GLN A 59 -17.52 7.70 -12.15
C GLN A 59 -17.10 6.27 -11.78
N ALA A 60 -16.19 5.65 -12.53
CA ALA A 60 -15.66 4.31 -12.30
C ALA A 60 -14.14 4.31 -12.00
N SER A 61 -13.59 5.46 -11.57
CA SER A 61 -12.17 5.59 -11.30
C SER A 61 -11.71 4.65 -10.18
N PRO A 62 -10.60 3.93 -10.36
CA PRO A 62 -9.97 3.21 -9.26
C PRO A 62 -9.56 4.17 -8.15
N VAL A 63 -9.74 3.72 -6.91
CA VAL A 63 -9.28 4.42 -5.71
C VAL A 63 -8.24 3.53 -5.01
N PRO A 64 -6.95 3.85 -5.14
CA PRO A 64 -5.91 3.26 -4.30
C PRO A 64 -5.99 3.81 -2.87
N ASP A 65 -5.44 3.08 -1.91
CA ASP A 65 -5.41 3.52 -0.51
C ASP A 65 -4.54 4.77 -0.31
N LEU A 66 -3.45 4.88 -1.08
CA LEU A 66 -2.62 6.08 -1.15
C LEU A 66 -2.05 6.24 -2.56
N ILE A 67 -2.15 7.45 -3.11
CA ILE A 67 -1.50 7.82 -4.37
C ILE A 67 -0.43 8.87 -4.13
N LEU A 68 0.64 8.84 -4.93
CA LEU A 68 1.58 9.95 -5.01
C LEU A 68 1.42 10.67 -6.35
N TYR A 69 0.89 11.88 -6.27
CA TYR A 69 0.47 12.67 -7.42
C TYR A 69 1.54 13.67 -7.84
N ASP A 70 1.84 13.71 -9.13
CA ASP A 70 2.69 14.73 -9.74
C ASP A 70 1.81 15.91 -10.17
N ASN A 71 1.90 17.03 -9.44
CA ASN A 71 1.13 18.23 -9.72
C ASN A 71 1.53 18.96 -11.01
N GLU A 72 2.77 18.81 -11.46
CA GLU A 72 3.26 19.46 -12.68
C GLU A 72 2.82 18.66 -13.92
N ALA A 73 3.10 17.35 -13.91
CA ALA A 73 2.75 16.47 -15.02
C ALA A 73 1.27 16.05 -15.03
N ARG A 74 0.56 16.24 -13.91
CA ARG A 74 -0.82 15.76 -13.67
C ARG A 74 -0.98 14.26 -13.86
N LEU A 75 -0.03 13.50 -13.34
CA LEU A 75 0.01 12.04 -13.40
C LEU A 75 0.10 11.45 -12.00
N THR A 76 -0.14 10.14 -11.89
CA THR A 76 0.04 9.40 -10.63
C THR A 76 1.16 8.38 -10.77
N PRO A 77 2.44 8.76 -10.59
CA PRO A 77 3.55 7.83 -10.79
C PRO A 77 3.59 6.66 -9.81
N ILE A 78 3.02 6.82 -8.61
CA ILE A 78 3.05 5.77 -7.57
C ILE A 78 1.66 5.56 -6.96
N ILE A 79 1.29 4.29 -6.80
CA ILE A 79 0.12 3.87 -6.02
C ILE A 79 0.54 2.87 -4.93
N ILE A 80 -0.18 2.88 -3.82
CA ILE A 80 0.03 1.96 -2.70
C ILE A 80 -1.32 1.39 -2.27
N GLU A 81 -1.41 0.07 -2.18
CA GLU A 81 -2.54 -0.67 -1.59
C GLU A 81 -2.10 -1.28 -0.26
N ILE A 82 -2.99 -1.25 0.72
CA ILE A 82 -2.79 -1.83 2.04
C ILE A 82 -3.82 -2.93 2.21
N CYS A 83 -3.38 -4.13 2.57
CA CYS A 83 -4.26 -5.29 2.59
C CYS A 83 -4.07 -6.14 3.84
N HIS A 84 -5.14 -6.83 4.22
CA HIS A 84 -5.01 -8.03 5.06
C HIS A 84 -4.38 -9.16 4.23
N SER A 85 -3.75 -10.15 4.85
CA SER A 85 -3.15 -11.28 4.12
C SER A 85 -4.11 -12.00 3.16
N GLU A 86 -5.39 -12.05 3.51
CA GLU A 86 -6.45 -12.64 2.66
C GLU A 86 -6.73 -11.81 1.39
N GLY A 87 -6.49 -10.50 1.43
CA GLY A 87 -6.66 -9.56 0.31
C GLY A 87 -5.44 -9.48 -0.63
N LEU A 88 -4.27 -9.93 -0.18
CA LEU A 88 -2.98 -9.75 -0.87
C LEU A 88 -3.02 -10.11 -2.36
N ARG A 89 -3.55 -11.29 -2.71
CA ARG A 89 -3.61 -11.74 -4.11
C ARG A 89 -4.48 -10.81 -4.97
N LYS A 90 -5.59 -10.31 -4.41
CA LYS A 90 -6.52 -9.42 -5.11
C LYS A 90 -5.84 -8.07 -5.37
N ASP A 91 -5.17 -7.51 -4.37
CA ASP A 91 -4.57 -6.19 -4.48
C ASP A 91 -3.30 -6.21 -5.34
N LEU A 92 -2.50 -7.28 -5.31
CA LEU A 92 -1.41 -7.47 -6.29
C LEU A 92 -1.94 -7.48 -7.72
N LYS A 93 -3.04 -8.21 -7.97
CA LYS A 93 -3.66 -8.23 -9.31
C LYS A 93 -4.21 -6.86 -9.70
N LYS A 94 -4.82 -6.12 -8.77
CA LYS A 94 -5.30 -4.75 -8.98
C LYS A 94 -4.14 -3.84 -9.42
N VAL A 95 -3.07 -3.81 -8.63
CA VAL A 95 -1.87 -3.00 -8.91
C VAL A 95 -1.26 -3.35 -10.26
N ILE A 96 -1.01 -4.63 -10.55
CA ILE A 96 -0.46 -5.05 -11.85
C ILE A 96 -1.38 -4.60 -12.99
N THR A 97 -2.69 -4.78 -12.87
CA THR A 97 -3.64 -4.37 -13.91
C THR A 97 -3.59 -2.86 -14.17
N LEU A 98 -3.53 -2.05 -13.11
CA LEU A 98 -3.45 -0.60 -13.23
C LEU A 98 -2.14 -0.15 -13.91
N LEU A 99 -1.01 -0.73 -13.53
CA LEU A 99 0.28 -0.40 -14.15
C LEU A 99 0.36 -0.83 -15.62
N GLU A 100 -0.22 -1.98 -15.97
CA GLU A 100 -0.21 -2.49 -17.35
C GLU A 100 -1.21 -1.77 -18.26
N SER A 101 -2.29 -1.20 -17.72
CA SER A 101 -3.28 -0.43 -18.49
C SER A 101 -2.71 0.86 -19.10
N ASP A 102 -1.67 1.43 -18.49
CA ASP A 102 -0.98 2.67 -18.91
C ASP A 102 -1.83 3.95 -18.93
N ASP A 103 -3.07 3.89 -18.44
CA ASP A 103 -4.02 5.00 -18.53
C ASP A 103 -3.70 6.17 -17.58
N TYR A 104 -2.90 5.93 -16.53
CA TYR A 104 -2.73 6.85 -15.38
C TYR A 104 -1.29 7.32 -15.15
N GLY A 105 -0.35 6.90 -16.00
CA GLY A 105 1.08 7.22 -15.85
C GLY A 105 1.74 6.56 -14.63
N ILE A 106 1.15 5.48 -14.11
CA ILE A 106 1.70 4.74 -12.95
C ILE A 106 2.96 3.99 -13.36
N ARG A 107 4.01 4.14 -12.57
CA ARG A 107 5.34 3.58 -12.83
C ARG A 107 5.79 2.61 -11.74
N GLU A 108 5.43 2.88 -10.48
CA GLU A 108 5.61 1.96 -9.37
C GLU A 108 4.27 1.70 -8.67
N GLY A 109 4.02 0.44 -8.34
CA GLY A 109 2.87 0.03 -7.56
C GLY A 109 3.30 -0.79 -6.36
N PHE A 110 2.75 -0.49 -5.20
CA PHE A 110 3.08 -1.21 -3.97
C PHE A 110 1.85 -1.87 -3.35
N VAL A 111 2.08 -3.03 -2.73
CA VAL A 111 1.11 -3.68 -1.86
C VAL A 111 1.77 -3.99 -0.53
N TYR A 112 1.15 -3.55 0.56
CA TYR A 112 1.59 -3.85 1.91
C TYR A 112 0.59 -4.75 2.65
N ASP A 113 1.03 -5.95 3.00
CA ASP A 113 0.30 -6.83 3.90
C ASP A 113 0.58 -6.42 5.35
N TYR A 114 -0.37 -5.75 6.00
CA TYR A 114 -0.19 -5.24 7.35
C TYR A 114 -0.25 -6.31 8.44
N VAL A 115 -0.70 -7.52 8.13
CA VAL A 115 -0.68 -8.65 9.06
C VAL A 115 0.66 -9.35 9.02
N ALA A 116 1.18 -9.59 7.81
CA ALA A 116 2.48 -10.23 7.62
C ALA A 116 3.66 -9.24 7.72
N SER A 117 3.39 -7.93 7.69
CA SER A 117 4.39 -6.87 7.58
C SER A 117 5.30 -7.05 6.35
N LEU A 118 4.70 -7.41 5.22
CA LEU A 118 5.41 -7.67 3.97
C LEU A 118 5.06 -6.63 2.90
N TRP A 119 6.09 -6.16 2.21
CA TRP A 119 5.96 -5.26 1.07
C TRP A 119 6.21 -5.99 -0.24
N PHE A 120 5.41 -5.64 -1.22
CA PHE A 120 5.57 -6.06 -2.61
C PHE A 120 5.57 -4.83 -3.49
N ARG A 121 6.56 -4.74 -4.37
CA ARG A 121 6.65 -3.72 -5.41
C ARG A 121 6.46 -4.35 -6.78
N TYR A 122 5.73 -3.65 -7.63
CA TYR A 122 5.60 -3.94 -9.05
C TYR A 122 6.06 -2.72 -9.86
N THR A 123 6.83 -2.98 -10.91
CA THR A 123 7.26 -2.00 -11.90
C THR A 123 6.90 -2.49 -13.29
N LYS A 124 6.44 -1.58 -14.14
CA LYS A 124 6.09 -1.90 -15.52
C LYS A 124 7.32 -2.46 -16.25
N GLY A 125 7.17 -3.60 -16.90
CA GLY A 125 8.26 -4.27 -17.61
C GLY A 125 8.98 -5.38 -16.84
N ASP A 126 8.67 -5.61 -15.56
CA ASP A 126 9.18 -6.75 -14.76
C ASP A 126 8.54 -8.11 -15.15
N GLY A 127 7.76 -8.15 -16.24
CA GLY A 127 7.11 -9.36 -16.74
C GLY A 127 6.05 -9.93 -15.79
N GLY A 128 5.41 -9.08 -14.98
CA GLY A 128 4.44 -9.52 -13.97
C GLY A 128 5.07 -10.04 -12.67
N LEU A 129 6.40 -9.99 -12.53
CA LEU A 129 7.08 -10.40 -11.30
C LEU A 129 7.01 -9.29 -10.25
N THR A 130 6.70 -9.67 -9.01
CA THR A 130 6.69 -8.75 -7.87
C THR A 130 7.98 -8.94 -7.09
N GLN A 131 8.55 -7.82 -6.64
CA GLN A 131 9.76 -7.78 -5.81
C GLN A 131 9.35 -7.59 -4.36
N SER A 132 9.92 -8.36 -3.43
CA SER A 132 9.68 -8.19 -1.99
C SER A 132 10.50 -7.02 -1.45
N THR A 133 10.03 -5.79 -1.69
CA THR A 133 10.71 -4.55 -1.28
C THR A 133 9.71 -3.42 -1.07
N SER A 134 10.04 -2.53 -0.13
CA SER A 134 9.37 -1.27 0.16
C SER A 134 10.08 -0.05 -0.44
N PHE A 135 11.23 -0.25 -1.08
CA PHE A 135 12.03 0.83 -1.64
C PHE A 135 11.42 1.35 -2.95
N SER A 136 11.17 2.65 -3.01
CA SER A 136 10.78 3.35 -4.23
C SER A 136 12.00 3.93 -4.92
N GLU A 137 12.20 3.56 -6.18
CA GLU A 137 13.24 4.14 -7.03
C GLU A 137 12.85 5.55 -7.48
N ILE A 138 11.56 5.87 -7.61
CA ILE A 138 11.13 7.21 -7.99
C ILE A 138 11.38 8.21 -6.86
N LEU A 139 11.09 7.83 -5.61
CA LEU A 139 11.33 8.68 -4.44
C LEU A 139 12.76 8.60 -3.91
N GLN A 140 13.54 7.58 -4.31
CA GLN A 140 14.83 7.23 -3.72
C GLN A 140 14.72 7.04 -2.19
N LEU A 141 13.67 6.33 -1.76
CA LEU A 141 13.26 6.28 -0.36
C LEU A 141 12.61 4.93 -0.01
N ASP A 142 12.90 4.43 1.19
CA ASP A 142 12.23 3.26 1.77
C ASP A 142 10.89 3.66 2.42
N LEU A 143 9.77 3.18 1.88
CA LEU A 143 8.43 3.45 2.42
C LEU A 143 8.20 2.80 3.79
N ASN A 144 8.92 1.73 4.12
CA ASN A 144 8.74 1.01 5.38
C ASN A 144 9.23 1.81 6.59
N GLN A 145 10.04 2.85 6.39
CA GLN A 145 10.52 3.70 7.50
C GLN A 145 9.40 4.51 8.18
N PHE A 146 8.22 4.62 7.56
CA PHE A 146 7.08 5.35 8.11
C PHE A 146 6.10 4.45 8.87
N LEU A 147 6.32 3.13 8.88
CA LEU A 147 5.41 2.15 9.48
C LEU A 147 5.74 1.77 10.92
#